data_AF-A0A815Q4E9-F1
#
_entry.id   AF-A0A815Q4E9-F1
#
_cell.length_a   1.000
_cell.length_b   1.000
_cell.length_c   1.000
_cell.angle_alpha   90.00
_cell.angle_beta   90.00
_cell.angle_gamma   90.00
#
_symmetry.space_group_name_H-M   'P 1'
#
loop_
_entity.id
_entity.type
_entity.pdbx_description
1 polymer ?
#
loop_
_entity_poly.entity_id
_entity_poly.type
_entity_poly.pdbx_seq_one_letter_code
_entity_poly.pdbx_strand_id
1 'polypeptide(L)'
;MKECVPKWQPISTKKLKSDIISSFTKRIRKVICDTLEKANHLTLTIDVWSDRRSRSFLGITCHFLDDTMVPQAFLIDFVRLKSPHTSDNIQRLTENILDHFNIKEKVYRIITDNASSMIKAYKFGLTVDEGHPMNDDQGDKLILSNHSTFDSCDRKRCLILYDALLL
;
A
#
# COMPACT_ATOMS: atom_id res chain seq x y z
N MET A 1 9.19 -58.82 1.89
CA MET A 1 8.36 -57.63 2.12
C MET A 1 8.68 -56.64 1.01
N LYS A 2 7.75 -56.30 0.11
CA LYS A 2 8.03 -55.32 -0.96
C LYS A 2 8.02 -53.93 -0.34
N GLU A 3 9.15 -53.23 -0.40
CA GLU A 3 9.24 -51.84 0.01
C GLU A 3 8.35 -50.99 -0.92
N CYS A 4 7.33 -50.36 -0.36
CA CYS A 4 6.48 -49.41 -1.07
C CYS A 4 7.21 -48.08 -1.17
N VAL A 5 8.11 -47.96 -2.16
CA VAL A 5 8.74 -46.67 -2.45
C VAL A 5 7.71 -45.80 -3.20
N PRO A 6 7.33 -44.62 -2.70
CA PRO A 6 6.36 -43.77 -3.38
C PRO A 6 6.89 -43.35 -4.76
N LYS A 7 6.08 -43.56 -5.81
CA LYS A 7 6.41 -43.20 -7.21
C LYS A 7 6.45 -41.68 -7.46
N TRP A 8 6.13 -40.88 -6.45
CA TRP A 8 6.15 -39.43 -6.54
C TRP A 8 7.57 -38.91 -6.30
N GLN A 9 8.06 -38.07 -7.21
CA GLN A 9 9.31 -37.35 -7.02
C GLN A 9 9.05 -35.92 -6.58
N PRO A 10 9.78 -35.41 -5.56
CA PRO A 10 9.66 -34.03 -5.14
C PRO A 10 9.98 -33.05 -6.26
N ILE A 11 9.15 -32.02 -6.39
CA ILE A 11 9.39 -30.93 -7.33
C ILE A 11 10.65 -30.19 -6.89
N SER A 12 11.58 -29.95 -7.82
CA SER A 12 12.79 -29.19 -7.52
C SER A 12 12.47 -27.74 -7.17
N THR A 13 13.25 -27.15 -6.28
CA THR A 13 13.09 -25.73 -5.88
C THR A 13 13.19 -24.78 -7.06
N LYS A 14 14.00 -25.13 -8.08
CA LYS A 14 14.10 -24.39 -9.34
C LYS A 14 12.76 -24.39 -10.08
N LYS A 15 12.18 -25.58 -10.31
CA LYS A 15 10.90 -25.74 -11.00
C LYS A 15 9.74 -25.10 -10.23
N LEU A 16 9.74 -25.22 -8.91
CA LEU A 16 8.76 -24.55 -8.04
C LEU A 16 8.80 -23.02 -8.22
N LYS A 17 9.99 -22.41 -8.24
CA LYS A 17 10.14 -20.96 -8.38
C LYS A 17 9.86 -20.47 -9.80
N SER A 18 10.47 -21.09 -10.81
CA SER A 18 10.39 -20.63 -12.20
C SER A 18 9.01 -20.83 -12.79
N ASP A 19 8.36 -21.95 -12.47
CA ASP A 19 7.15 -22.35 -13.17
C ASP A 19 5.93 -22.06 -12.29
N ILE A 20 5.87 -22.66 -11.10
CA ILE A 20 4.67 -22.65 -10.27
C ILE A 20 4.46 -21.27 -9.65
N ILE A 21 5.45 -20.75 -8.93
CA ILE A 21 5.34 -19.45 -8.25
C ILE A 21 5.17 -18.33 -9.29
N SER A 22 6.01 -18.31 -10.33
CA SER A 22 5.89 -17.30 -11.40
C SER A 22 4.52 -17.28 -12.06
N SER A 23 3.98 -18.45 -12.43
CA SER A 23 2.65 -18.56 -13.05
C SER A 23 1.54 -18.11 -12.10
N PHE A 24 1.62 -18.51 -10.83
CA PHE A 24 0.65 -18.14 -9.82
C PHE A 24 0.65 -16.64 -9.53
N THR A 25 1.83 -16.04 -9.34
CA THR A 25 2.00 -14.60 -9.15
C THR A 25 1.48 -13.82 -10.35
N LYS A 26 1.80 -14.25 -11.59
CA LYS A 26 1.29 -13.61 -12.81
C LYS A 26 -0.24 -13.65 -12.88
N ARG A 27 -0.85 -14.80 -12.52
CA ARG A 27 -2.30 -14.94 -12.49
C ARG A 27 -2.96 -14.04 -11.45
N ILE A 28 -2.45 -14.06 -10.22
CA ILE A 28 -2.98 -13.20 -9.14
C ILE A 28 -2.84 -11.72 -9.51
N ARG A 29 -1.67 -11.34 -10.04
CA ARG A 29 -1.42 -9.96 -10.44
C ARG A 29 -2.42 -9.49 -11.49
N LYS A 30 -2.73 -10.32 -12.48
CA LYS A 30 -3.77 -10.04 -13.47
C LYS A 30 -5.13 -9.80 -12.82
N VAL A 31 -5.56 -10.69 -11.93
CA VAL A 31 -6.83 -10.55 -11.20
C VAL A 31 -6.86 -9.24 -10.40
N ILE A 32 -5.80 -8.93 -9.67
CA ILE A 32 -5.71 -7.67 -8.90
C ILE A 32 -5.83 -6.46 -9.84
N CYS A 33 -5.10 -6.42 -10.94
CA CYS A 33 -5.20 -5.34 -11.92
C CYS A 33 -6.61 -5.20 -12.50
N ASP A 34 -7.21 -6.30 -12.97
CA ASP A 34 -8.56 -6.32 -13.55
C ASP A 34 -9.63 -5.88 -12.52
N THR A 35 -9.42 -6.19 -11.23
CA THR A 35 -10.31 -5.77 -10.13
C THR A 35 -10.12 -4.29 -9.78
N LEU A 36 -8.88 -3.81 -9.66
CA LEU A 36 -8.58 -2.40 -9.34
C LEU A 36 -8.95 -1.45 -10.48
N GLU A 37 -9.00 -1.93 -11.72
CA GLU A 37 -9.48 -1.15 -12.87
C GLU A 37 -10.96 -0.75 -12.70
N LYS A 38 -11.78 -1.61 -12.07
CA LYS A 38 -13.21 -1.34 -11.82
C LYS A 38 -13.45 -0.47 -10.60
N ALA A 39 -12.52 -0.44 -9.67
CA ALA A 39 -12.65 0.38 -8.47
C ALA A 39 -12.53 1.88 -8.80
N ASN A 40 -13.43 2.69 -8.24
CA ASN A 40 -13.45 4.15 -8.45
C ASN A 40 -12.54 4.89 -7.48
N HIS A 41 -12.53 4.48 -6.22
CA HIS A 41 -11.76 5.11 -5.15
C HIS A 41 -11.05 4.07 -4.31
N LEU A 42 -9.77 4.30 -4.05
CA LEU A 42 -8.91 3.41 -3.29
C LEU A 42 -8.40 4.11 -2.05
N THR A 43 -8.40 3.41 -0.92
CA THR A 43 -7.69 3.82 0.29
C THR A 43 -6.50 2.90 0.49
N LEU A 44 -5.31 3.46 0.67
CA LEU A 44 -4.10 2.69 0.92
C LEU A 44 -3.79 2.67 2.40
N THR A 45 -3.38 1.53 2.92
CA THR A 45 -2.66 1.42 4.19
C THR A 45 -1.21 1.07 3.87
N ILE A 46 -0.29 1.93 4.29
CA ILE A 46 1.14 1.76 4.07
C ILE A 46 1.80 1.57 5.42
N ASP A 47 2.47 0.44 5.57
CA ASP A 47 3.18 0.06 6.79
C ASP A 47 4.66 -0.20 6.51
N VAL A 48 5.51 0.27 7.42
CA VAL A 48 6.94 0.04 7.37
C VAL A 48 7.39 -0.54 8.71
N TRP A 49 7.85 -1.78 8.68
CA TRP A 49 8.37 -2.44 9.87
C TRP A 49 9.78 -2.97 9.63
N SER A 50 10.51 -3.13 10.73
CA SER A 50 11.83 -3.76 10.77
C SER A 50 11.73 -5.15 11.40
N ASP A 51 12.41 -6.13 10.83
CA ASP A 51 12.57 -7.43 11.48
C ASP A 51 13.65 -7.40 12.56
N ARG A 52 13.80 -8.52 13.29
CA ARG A 52 14.82 -8.67 14.35
C ARG A 52 16.26 -8.54 13.86
N ARG A 53 16.50 -8.60 12.55
CA ARG A 53 17.81 -8.44 11.92
C ARG A 53 18.01 -7.03 11.35
N SER A 54 17.16 -6.07 11.75
CA SER A 54 17.16 -4.69 11.25
C SER A 54 17.02 -4.62 9.72
N ARG A 55 16.31 -5.57 9.12
CA ARG A 55 15.89 -5.50 7.73
C ARG A 55 14.49 -4.93 7.68
N SER A 56 14.28 -3.94 6.83
CA SER A 56 13.00 -3.26 6.78
C SER A 56 12.22 -3.61 5.54
N PHE A 57 10.92 -3.55 5.70
CA PHE A 57 9.95 -3.94 4.71
C PHE A 57 8.87 -2.87 4.62
N LEU A 58 8.38 -2.67 3.41
CA LEU A 58 7.27 -1.80 3.06
C LEU A 58 6.13 -2.70 2.59
N GLY A 59 4.99 -2.62 3.27
CA GLY A 59 3.75 -3.24 2.84
C GLY A 59 2.77 -2.18 2.38
N ILE A 60 2.18 -2.37 1.20
CA ILE A 60 1.10 -1.50 0.70
C ILE A 60 -0.13 -2.36 0.46
N THR A 61 -1.18 -2.08 1.21
CA THR A 61 -2.49 -2.73 1.04
C THR A 61 -3.50 -1.71 0.57
N CYS A 62 -4.27 -2.08 -0.44
CA CYS A 62 -5.33 -1.28 -1.00
C CYS A 62 -6.69 -1.77 -0.50
N HIS A 63 -7.55 -0.84 -0.13
CA HIS A 63 -8.90 -1.06 0.37
C HIS A 63 -9.90 -0.31 -0.50
N PHE A 64 -10.98 -0.96 -0.90
CA PHE A 64 -12.07 -0.33 -1.66
C PHE A 64 -13.40 -1.06 -1.43
N LEU A 65 -14.51 -0.45 -1.85
CA LEU A 65 -15.81 -1.10 -1.89
C LEU A 65 -16.08 -1.60 -3.31
N ASP A 66 -16.44 -2.87 -3.46
CA ASP A 66 -16.87 -3.40 -4.75
C ASP A 66 -18.29 -2.94 -5.13
N ASP A 67 -18.75 -3.34 -6.33
CA ASP A 67 -20.08 -2.97 -6.84
C ASP A 67 -21.24 -3.46 -5.94
N THR A 68 -20.97 -4.42 -5.05
CA THR A 68 -21.92 -4.94 -4.07
C THR A 68 -21.81 -4.27 -2.70
N MET A 69 -21.03 -3.18 -2.60
CA MET A 69 -20.74 -2.45 -1.38
C MET A 69 -20.03 -3.29 -0.30
N VAL A 70 -19.34 -4.36 -0.70
CA VAL A 70 -18.55 -5.19 0.21
C VAL A 70 -17.10 -4.66 0.28
N PRO A 71 -16.55 -4.48 1.48
CA PRO A 71 -15.15 -4.10 1.64
C PRO A 71 -14.19 -5.18 1.11
N GLN A 72 -13.30 -4.76 0.23
CA GLN A 72 -12.24 -5.58 -0.33
C GLN A 72 -10.88 -5.03 0.09
N ALA A 73 -9.94 -5.92 0.37
CA ALA A 73 -8.56 -5.58 0.72
C ALA A 73 -7.57 -6.45 -0.06
N PHE A 74 -6.62 -5.81 -0.73
CA PHE A 74 -5.57 -6.50 -1.50
C PHE A 74 -4.19 -5.95 -1.18
N LEU A 75 -3.26 -6.86 -0.90
CA LEU A 75 -1.84 -6.52 -0.83
C LEU A 75 -1.34 -6.21 -2.26
N ILE A 76 -0.98 -4.95 -2.49
CA ILE A 76 -0.48 -4.46 -3.78
C ILE A 76 0.98 -4.85 -3.95
N ASP A 77 1.80 -4.53 -2.95
CA ASP A 77 3.20 -4.89 -2.97
C ASP A 77 3.77 -5.08 -1.55
N PHE A 78 4.83 -5.86 -1.51
CA PHE A 78 5.62 -6.18 -0.33
C PHE A 78 7.09 -6.10 -0.71
N VAL A 79 7.76 -5.03 -0.29
CA VAL A 79 9.10 -4.71 -0.77
C VAL A 79 10.07 -4.65 0.40
N ARG A 80 11.23 -5.31 0.25
CA ARG A 80 12.34 -5.13 1.17
C ARG A 80 13.06 -3.81 0.86
N LEU A 81 13.10 -2.91 1.84
CA LEU A 81 13.84 -1.66 1.77
C LEU A 81 15.33 -1.96 1.99
N LYS A 82 16.15 -1.74 0.95
CA LYS A 82 17.62 -1.91 1.01
C LYS A 82 18.35 -0.60 1.31
N SER A 83 17.70 0.54 1.07
CA SER A 83 18.21 1.88 1.37
C SER A 83 17.67 2.38 2.72
N PRO A 84 18.25 3.47 3.28
CA PRO A 84 17.75 4.07 4.52
C PRO A 84 16.27 4.43 4.45
N HIS A 85 15.57 4.33 5.59
CA HIS A 85 14.14 4.63 5.76
C HIS A 85 13.87 6.14 5.77
N THR A 86 14.37 6.84 4.77
CA THR A 86 14.00 8.23 4.54
C THR A 86 12.58 8.29 4.01
N SER A 87 11.86 9.34 4.39
CA SER A 87 10.53 9.66 3.88
C SER A 87 10.49 9.62 2.35
N ASP A 88 11.51 10.19 1.72
CA ASP A 88 11.60 10.37 0.28
C ASP A 88 11.74 9.02 -0.45
N ASN A 89 12.48 8.07 0.13
CA ASN A 89 12.60 6.73 -0.42
C ASN A 89 11.27 5.97 -0.35
N ILE A 90 10.55 6.11 0.78
CA ILE A 90 9.25 5.47 0.96
C ILE A 90 8.25 6.05 -0.05
N GLN A 91 8.18 7.38 -0.15
CA GLN A 91 7.28 8.05 -1.10
C GLN A 91 7.58 7.66 -2.55
N ARG A 92 8.85 7.73 -2.96
CA ARG A 92 9.26 7.37 -4.33
C ARG A 92 8.94 5.91 -4.66
N LEU A 93 9.16 4.99 -3.72
CA LEU A 93 8.82 3.58 -3.92
C LEU A 93 7.32 3.38 -4.04
N THR A 94 6.53 4.01 -3.17
CA THR A 94 5.07 4.00 -3.25
C THR A 94 4.60 4.54 -4.61
N GLU A 95 5.08 5.69 -5.06
CA GLU A 95 4.69 6.28 -6.35
C GLU A 95 5.01 5.34 -7.53
N ASN A 96 6.21 4.76 -7.57
CA ASN A 96 6.56 3.78 -8.61
C ASN A 96 5.62 2.56 -8.61
N ILE A 97 5.20 2.10 -7.43
CA ILE A 97 4.26 0.99 -7.30
C ILE A 97 2.88 1.42 -7.83
N LEU A 98 2.38 2.60 -7.42
CA LEU A 98 1.08 3.10 -7.88
C LEU A 98 1.04 3.31 -9.40
N ASP A 99 2.12 3.81 -9.99
CA ASP A 99 2.26 3.97 -11.44
C ASP A 99 2.29 2.61 -12.15
N HIS A 100 3.01 1.63 -11.60
CA HIS A 100 3.09 0.28 -12.15
C HIS A 100 1.74 -0.46 -12.14
N PHE A 101 0.87 -0.14 -11.19
CA PHE A 101 -0.50 -0.67 -11.14
C PHE A 101 -1.53 0.25 -11.83
N ASN A 102 -1.13 1.43 -12.32
CA ASN A 102 -1.98 2.46 -12.91
C ASN A 102 -3.16 2.86 -12.00
N ILE A 103 -2.89 3.01 -10.70
CA ILE A 103 -3.90 3.32 -9.67
C ILE A 103 -3.67 4.65 -8.97
N LYS A 104 -2.62 5.39 -9.32
CA LYS A 104 -2.25 6.65 -8.66
C LYS A 104 -3.40 7.65 -8.56
N GLU A 105 -4.08 7.90 -9.68
CA GLU A 105 -5.22 8.83 -9.75
C GLU A 105 -6.47 8.35 -9.00
N LYS A 106 -6.52 7.07 -8.63
CA LYS A 106 -7.65 6.48 -7.89
C LYS A 106 -7.45 6.52 -6.37
N VAL A 107 -6.25 6.89 -5.90
CA VAL A 107 -5.94 6.94 -4.47
C VAL A 107 -6.64 8.13 -3.84
N TYR A 108 -7.71 7.84 -3.10
CA TYR A 108 -8.45 8.84 -2.34
C TYR A 108 -7.77 9.19 -1.02
N ARG A 109 -7.18 8.18 -0.36
CA ARG A 109 -6.59 8.34 0.97
C ARG A 109 -5.43 7.39 1.20
N ILE A 110 -4.45 7.85 1.95
CA ILE A 110 -3.38 7.02 2.51
C ILE A 110 -3.54 7.03 4.04
N ILE A 111 -3.34 5.86 4.63
CA ILE A 111 -3.34 5.59 6.07
C ILE A 111 -1.97 5.03 6.39
N THR A 112 -1.31 5.59 7.38
CA THR A 112 0.02 5.15 7.83
C THR A 112 0.08 5.11 9.34
N ASP A 113 1.11 4.46 9.87
CA ASP A 113 1.45 4.62 11.28
C ASP A 113 1.95 6.05 11.59
N ASN A 114 2.12 6.33 12.88
CA ASN A 114 2.63 7.61 13.38
C ASN A 114 4.16 7.63 13.48
N ALA A 115 4.88 6.77 12.74
CA ALA A 115 6.33 6.83 12.73
C ALA A 115 6.79 8.15 12.11
N SER A 116 7.81 8.78 12.70
CA SER A 116 8.30 10.08 12.23
C SER A 116 8.70 10.11 10.75
N SER A 117 9.15 8.97 10.21
CA SER A 117 9.42 8.78 8.78
C SER A 117 8.16 8.80 7.91
N MET A 118 7.07 8.18 8.38
CA MET A 118 5.79 8.10 7.67
C MET A 118 5.05 9.43 7.72
N ILE A 119 5.04 10.09 8.88
CA ILE A 119 4.50 11.45 9.00
C ILE A 119 5.21 12.39 8.03
N LYS A 120 6.55 12.31 7.93
CA LYS A 120 7.30 13.13 6.97
C LYS A 120 6.99 12.78 5.51
N ALA A 121 6.83 11.49 5.19
CA ALA A 121 6.52 11.04 3.84
C ALA A 121 5.13 11.46 3.35
N TYR A 122 4.14 11.55 4.25
CA TYR A 122 2.75 11.81 3.88
C TYR A 122 2.14 13.03 4.56
N LYS A 123 2.98 13.96 5.04
CA LYS A 123 2.58 15.16 5.81
C LYS A 123 1.53 16.03 5.09
N PHE A 124 1.50 16.00 3.76
CA PHE A 124 0.62 16.82 2.93
C PHE A 124 -0.28 16.02 1.97
N GLY A 125 -0.39 14.70 2.14
CA GLY A 125 -1.04 13.83 1.15
C GLY A 125 -0.29 13.82 -0.18
N LEU A 126 -0.66 12.92 -1.09
CA LEU A 126 -0.13 12.94 -2.45
C LEU A 126 -0.52 14.29 -3.07
N THR A 127 0.47 15.15 -3.34
CA THR A 127 0.25 16.35 -4.15
C THR A 127 -0.04 15.90 -5.56
N VAL A 128 -1.32 15.86 -5.94
CA VAL A 128 -1.68 16.00 -7.35
C VAL A 128 -1.30 17.44 -7.69
N ASP A 129 -0.21 17.58 -8.44
CA ASP A 129 0.19 18.84 -9.08
C ASP A 129 -0.90 19.18 -10.11
N GLU A 130 -1.86 20.00 -9.70
CA GLU A 130 -2.58 20.85 -10.65
C GLU A 130 -2.43 22.29 -10.22
N GLY A 131 -1.83 23.08 -11.11
CA GLY A 131 -1.53 24.48 -10.91
C GLY A 131 -2.77 25.30 -10.56
N HIS A 132 -2.82 25.73 -9.31
CA HIS A 132 -3.66 26.85 -8.88
C HIS A 132 -2.87 27.68 -7.88
N PRO A 133 -2.46 28.92 -8.21
CA PRO A 133 -1.74 29.76 -7.28
C PRO A 133 -2.77 30.32 -6.30
N MET A 134 -2.72 29.90 -5.04
CA MET A 134 -3.49 30.53 -3.98
C MET A 134 -2.52 31.07 -2.94
N ASN A 135 -2.61 32.38 -2.82
CA ASN A 135 -1.72 33.28 -2.10
C ASN A 135 -1.40 32.83 -0.67
N ASP A 136 -0.15 33.02 -0.35
CA ASP A 136 0.45 33.15 0.97
C ASP A 136 -0.36 34.15 1.81
N ASP A 137 -1.05 33.64 2.84
CA ASP A 137 -1.01 34.29 4.15
C ASP A 137 -1.46 33.40 5.31
N GLN A 138 -0.74 33.59 6.40
CA GLN A 138 -1.02 33.19 7.79
C GLN A 138 -1.04 31.70 8.16
N GLY A 139 0.00 31.32 8.91
CA GLY A 139 0.12 30.02 9.53
C GLY A 139 -0.96 29.75 10.57
N ASP A 140 -1.47 28.52 10.58
CA ASP A 140 -2.18 27.98 11.72
C ASP A 140 -1.70 26.55 12.05
N LYS A 141 -1.36 26.44 13.32
CA LYS A 141 -0.84 25.27 14.01
C LYS A 141 -2.03 24.35 14.33
N LEU A 142 -2.44 23.49 13.40
CA LEU A 142 -3.59 22.61 13.64
C LEU A 142 -3.17 21.34 14.39
N ILE A 143 -3.44 21.42 15.68
CA ILE A 143 -3.34 20.39 16.70
C ILE A 143 -4.24 19.19 16.34
N LEU A 144 -3.68 18.00 16.55
CA LEU A 144 -4.39 16.74 16.66
C LEU A 144 -5.45 16.85 17.77
N SER A 145 -6.72 16.95 17.40
CA SER A 145 -7.81 16.69 18.35
C SER A 145 -8.97 15.97 17.68
N ASN A 146 -9.34 14.88 18.32
CA ASN A 146 -10.45 13.98 18.03
C ASN A 146 -11.80 14.72 17.96
N HIS A 147 -12.20 15.18 16.77
CA HIS A 147 -13.59 15.31 16.32
C HIS A 147 -13.61 16.09 14.99
N SER A 148 -14.22 15.56 13.93
CA SER A 148 -14.93 16.33 12.87
C SER A 148 -15.25 15.40 11.70
N THR A 149 -16.52 15.02 11.56
CA THR A 149 -17.47 15.64 10.62
C THR A 149 -17.00 15.58 9.18
N PHE A 150 -17.70 14.72 8.43
CA PHE A 150 -17.68 14.58 6.99
C PHE A 150 -18.11 15.92 6.37
N ASP A 151 -17.14 16.79 6.09
CA ASP A 151 -17.38 18.01 5.35
C ASP A 151 -16.97 17.81 3.89
N SER A 152 -17.89 18.13 2.99
CA SER A 152 -17.92 17.75 1.57
C SER A 152 -16.79 18.38 0.73
N CYS A 153 -16.05 19.34 1.29
CA CYS A 153 -15.16 20.22 0.53
C CYS A 153 -13.65 19.92 0.65
N ASP A 154 -13.22 19.07 1.58
CA ASP A 154 -11.79 18.95 1.92
C ASP A 154 -11.12 17.70 1.30
N ARG A 155 -10.71 17.82 0.03
CA ARG A 155 -10.23 16.72 -0.83
C ARG A 155 -8.78 16.26 -0.61
N LYS A 156 -8.11 16.59 0.50
CA LYS A 156 -6.70 16.22 0.72
C LYS A 156 -6.36 15.89 2.17
N ARG A 157 -6.96 14.83 2.74
CA ARG A 157 -6.62 14.41 4.11
C ARG A 157 -6.05 12.99 4.15
N CYS A 158 -4.79 12.87 4.55
CA CYS A 158 -4.21 11.65 5.12
C CYS A 158 -4.77 11.50 6.55
N LEU A 159 -5.22 10.32 6.95
CA LEU A 159 -5.56 10.07 8.36
C LEU A 159 -4.45 9.22 8.97
N ILE A 160 -3.84 9.74 10.02
CA ILE A 160 -2.97 8.97 10.92
C ILE A 160 -3.92 8.31 11.90
N LEU A 161 -4.21 7.01 11.71
CA LEU A 161 -5.06 6.27 12.62
C LEU A 161 -4.20 5.56 13.66
N TYR A 162 -4.56 5.75 14.93
CA TYR A 162 -4.22 4.82 16.00
C TYR A 162 -5.14 3.60 15.87
N ASP A 163 -4.55 2.40 16.01
CA ASP A 163 -5.20 1.09 16.09
C ASP A 163 -5.99 0.61 14.86
N ALA A 164 -5.28 -0.05 13.94
CA ALA A 164 -5.83 -1.12 13.11
C ALA A 164 -4.76 -2.20 12.84
N LEU A 165 -4.13 -2.66 13.93
CA LEU A 165 -3.30 -3.87 13.95
C LEU A 165 -3.85 -4.77 15.07
N LEU A 166 -4.97 -5.41 14.77
CA LEU A 166 -5.47 -6.56 15.51
C LEU A 166 -6.04 -7.56 14.49
N LEU A 167 -5.10 -8.27 13.86
CA LEU A 167 -5.22 -9.72 13.67
C LEU A 167 -4.22 -10.38 14.61
#